data_AF-A0A354XBY0-F1
#
_entry.id   AF-A0A354XBY0-F1
#
_cell.length_a   1.000
_cell.length_b   1.000
_cell.length_c   1.000
_cell.angle_alpha   90.00
_cell.angle_beta   90.00
_cell.angle_gamma   90.00
#
_symmetry.space_group_name_H-M   'P 1'
#
loop_
_entity.id
_entity.type
_entity.pdbx_description
1 polymer ?
#
loop_
_entity_poly.entity_id
_entity_poly.type
_entity_poly.pdbx_seq_one_letter_code
_entity_poly.pdbx_strand_id
1 'polypeptide(L)'
;MEDTTHNRTYADLPEDVLLFLSDVDAVDQAQAFLKKYGGKEEDAALLLGTGEQIVLGAKALEDLPKILTDLFGIEESKVAVAAAEYATVRLLPIAGAIGDVSGQIVKWGGKLGDLSQNQGAILPQVTAEQFVAHVIEELKITEAEPDPAAQHRLLLLLSSYVKGIRDLSETKDALMRGEKIGGMELPEEIADELLSYVNDKMKFLRIADAKKEEPSHTSTKPVVQALPRPRVLRDIKQPTPPLAQKPVEPKPVVPPPVSPPAVSTKPLAPIIKKPEPVKEEDFGKAEEREVKEIANKRAVATSFSKETVQTDQIAQMILQKINLPLTDQLQKRFAALVDARLCGVRDADQTRQHLAKPILQGGLGMAGEMLVKVSDILEEEVGRVFKPHGEKIAQEKQKSFQEQRQKSEQKKEVDTRESQLLSKRYASITGKAPTESVEPMHATGVRVTASQSISEHLDRQEEKIDKAKVRQVIEAAKPPAFVSTVSHSTPTILPAGDRSKVQDVHFAKHLEGSVEELKRMTLVDFRRLASSASASVDRVVDKIELLREQGPDRMVAGVQAWKQSPLYLSYVALAKEAVLSGQSIKALLAEKRKMAPDELGNEELDAIMSINEQLRY
;
A
#
# COMPACT_ATOMS: atom_id res chain seq x y z
N MET A 1 -39.58 -22.67 3.89
CA MET A 1 -38.39 -22.04 4.47
C MET A 1 -38.75 -20.57 4.57
N GLU A 2 -38.93 -20.06 5.77
CA GLU A 2 -39.09 -18.62 5.99
C GLU A 2 -37.69 -18.08 6.23
N ASP A 3 -37.14 -17.34 5.25
CA ASP A 3 -35.87 -16.65 5.45
C ASP A 3 -36.07 -15.55 6.49
N THR A 4 -35.67 -15.83 7.72
CA THR A 4 -35.61 -14.83 8.79
C THR A 4 -34.44 -13.87 8.50
N THR A 5 -34.64 -12.97 7.54
CA THR A 5 -33.75 -11.84 7.25
C THR A 5 -33.60 -11.02 8.52
N HIS A 6 -32.48 -11.20 9.21
CA HIS A 6 -32.17 -10.41 10.39
C HIS A 6 -31.88 -8.97 9.93
N ASN A 7 -32.80 -8.06 10.22
CA ASN A 7 -32.60 -6.63 9.98
C ASN A 7 -31.32 -6.20 10.72
N ARG A 8 -30.32 -5.78 9.94
CA ARG A 8 -29.06 -5.26 10.47
C ARG A 8 -29.29 -3.85 10.99
N THR A 9 -28.47 -3.43 11.94
CA THR A 9 -28.40 -2.05 12.41
C THR A 9 -27.17 -1.36 11.84
N TYR A 10 -27.11 -0.03 11.90
CA TYR A 10 -25.92 0.72 11.50
C TYR A 10 -24.65 0.33 12.29
N ALA A 11 -24.79 -0.26 13.49
CA ALA A 11 -23.65 -0.75 14.28
C ALA A 11 -23.04 -2.05 13.72
N ASP A 12 -23.78 -2.78 12.88
CA ASP A 12 -23.36 -4.03 12.25
C ASP A 12 -22.72 -3.81 10.87
N LEU A 13 -22.72 -2.57 10.37
CA LEU A 13 -22.12 -2.20 9.08
C LEU A 13 -20.66 -1.74 9.27
N PRO A 14 -19.74 -2.14 8.37
CA PRO A 14 -18.36 -1.67 8.42
C PRO A 14 -18.26 -0.17 8.07
N GLU A 15 -17.19 0.48 8.57
CA GLU A 15 -17.02 1.94 8.56
C GLU A 15 -16.94 2.54 7.15
N ASP A 16 -16.43 1.78 6.17
CA ASP A 16 -16.38 2.14 4.75
C ASP A 16 -17.77 2.21 4.11
N VAL A 17 -18.65 1.26 4.42
CA VAL A 17 -20.06 1.28 3.99
C VAL A 17 -20.80 2.45 4.65
N LEU A 18 -20.58 2.71 5.93
CA LEU A 18 -21.18 3.87 6.63
C LEU A 18 -20.71 5.20 6.04
N LEU A 19 -19.42 5.33 5.72
CA LEU A 19 -18.87 6.52 5.07
C LEU A 19 -19.46 6.71 3.67
N PHE A 20 -19.56 5.64 2.88
CA PHE A 20 -20.16 5.70 1.54
C PHE A 20 -21.66 6.03 1.59
N LEU A 21 -22.41 5.48 2.55
CA LEU A 21 -23.81 5.85 2.77
C LEU A 21 -23.96 7.34 3.14
N SER A 22 -23.02 7.89 3.89
CA SER A 22 -22.99 9.29 4.34
C SER A 22 -22.38 10.28 3.33
N ASP A 23 -22.08 9.84 2.10
CA ASP A 23 -21.45 10.67 1.06
C ASP A 23 -22.34 11.86 0.64
N VAL A 24 -21.75 13.06 0.58
CA VAL A 24 -22.45 14.31 0.24
C VAL A 24 -22.85 14.32 -1.23
N ASP A 25 -22.02 13.78 -2.11
CA ASP A 25 -22.27 13.73 -3.56
C ASP A 25 -23.43 12.80 -3.92
N ALA A 26 -23.85 11.92 -2.99
CA ALA A 26 -24.96 10.99 -3.21
C ALA A 26 -26.31 11.71 -3.39
N VAL A 27 -26.50 12.90 -2.81
CA VAL A 27 -27.72 13.70 -2.98
C VAL A 27 -27.83 14.22 -4.41
N ASP A 28 -26.76 14.81 -4.94
CA ASP A 28 -26.71 15.33 -6.32
C ASP A 28 -26.87 14.19 -7.34
N GLN A 29 -26.26 13.03 -7.09
CA GLN A 29 -26.43 11.82 -7.90
C GLN A 29 -27.88 11.32 -7.88
N ALA A 30 -28.53 11.30 -6.70
CA ALA A 30 -29.93 10.90 -6.57
C ALA A 30 -30.89 11.87 -7.27
N GLN A 31 -30.65 13.18 -7.17
CA GLN A 31 -31.41 14.20 -7.92
C GLN A 31 -31.24 14.04 -9.43
N ALA A 32 -30.01 13.87 -9.91
CA ALA A 32 -29.72 13.64 -11.32
C ALA A 32 -30.38 12.36 -11.85
N PHE A 33 -30.39 11.29 -11.06
CA PHE A 33 -31.09 10.04 -11.38
C PHE A 33 -32.61 10.23 -11.49
N LEU A 34 -33.25 10.87 -10.50
CA LEU A 34 -34.70 11.12 -10.53
C LEU A 34 -35.08 12.00 -11.71
N LYS A 35 -34.33 13.08 -11.96
CA LYS A 35 -34.47 13.95 -13.13
C LYS A 35 -34.38 13.20 -14.47
N LYS A 36 -33.49 12.21 -14.57
CA LYS A 36 -33.30 11.37 -15.77
C LYS A 36 -34.51 10.45 -16.03
N TYR A 37 -35.12 9.92 -14.97
CA TYR A 37 -36.19 8.92 -15.04
C TYR A 37 -37.61 9.47 -14.84
N GLY A 38 -37.76 10.78 -14.61
CA GLY A 38 -39.06 11.46 -14.47
C GLY A 38 -39.61 11.52 -13.05
N GLY A 39 -38.83 11.10 -12.05
CA GLY A 39 -39.13 11.34 -10.64
C GLY A 39 -38.83 12.80 -10.26
N LYS A 40 -39.30 13.24 -9.09
CA LYS A 40 -39.07 14.61 -8.62
C LYS A 40 -37.74 14.72 -7.89
N GLU A 41 -37.04 15.85 -8.06
CA GLU A 41 -35.77 16.12 -7.36
C GLU A 41 -35.94 16.22 -5.82
N GLU A 42 -37.14 16.56 -5.33
CA GLU A 42 -37.47 16.60 -3.89
C GLU A 42 -37.45 15.22 -3.22
N ASP A 43 -37.65 14.13 -3.98
CA ASP A 43 -37.71 12.76 -3.45
C ASP A 43 -36.32 12.11 -3.31
N ALA A 44 -35.22 12.83 -3.60
CA ALA A 44 -33.85 12.31 -3.56
C ALA A 44 -33.45 11.69 -2.21
N ALA A 45 -33.90 12.29 -1.09
CA ALA A 45 -33.67 11.75 0.25
C ALA A 45 -34.41 10.40 0.47
N LEU A 46 -35.60 10.25 -0.09
CA LEU A 46 -36.37 8.99 -0.01
C LEU A 46 -35.73 7.89 -0.87
N LEU A 47 -35.10 8.25 -1.99
CA LEU A 47 -34.34 7.32 -2.83
C LEU A 47 -33.07 6.84 -2.13
N LEU A 48 -32.33 7.72 -1.45
CA LEU A 48 -31.16 7.33 -0.65
C LEU A 48 -31.56 6.42 0.53
N GLY A 49 -32.60 6.80 1.28
CA GLY A 49 -33.14 5.97 2.36
C GLY A 49 -33.68 4.61 1.89
N THR A 50 -34.08 4.47 0.62
CA THR A 50 -34.43 3.17 0.03
C THR A 50 -33.19 2.30 -0.18
N GLY A 51 -32.07 2.87 -0.61
CA GLY A 51 -30.78 2.17 -0.68
C GLY A 51 -30.30 1.71 0.70
N GLU A 52 -30.38 2.57 1.71
CA GLU A 52 -30.08 2.22 3.12
C GLU A 52 -30.96 1.08 3.63
N GLN A 53 -32.27 1.10 3.36
CA GLN A 53 -33.18 0.01 3.75
C GLN A 53 -32.83 -1.32 3.09
N ILE A 54 -32.25 -1.33 1.88
CA ILE A 54 -31.75 -2.54 1.22
C ILE A 54 -30.45 -3.03 1.90
N VAL A 55 -29.52 -2.11 2.24
CA VAL A 55 -28.26 -2.44 2.94
C VAL A 55 -28.50 -3.01 4.34
N LEU A 56 -29.51 -2.49 5.05
CA LEU A 56 -29.92 -2.97 6.37
C LEU A 56 -30.77 -4.27 6.31
N GLY A 57 -31.12 -4.75 5.12
CA GLY A 57 -31.95 -5.95 4.91
C GLY A 57 -33.45 -5.75 5.16
N ALA A 58 -33.89 -4.52 5.44
CA ALA A 58 -35.29 -4.17 5.68
C ALA A 58 -36.16 -4.20 4.40
N LYS A 59 -35.54 -4.18 3.22
CA LYS A 59 -36.17 -4.37 1.91
C LYS A 59 -35.33 -5.32 1.07
N ALA A 60 -35.98 -6.25 0.36
CA ALA A 60 -35.30 -7.13 -0.57
C ALA A 60 -34.77 -6.35 -1.79
N LEU A 61 -33.55 -6.65 -2.21
CA LEU A 61 -32.97 -6.08 -3.43
C LEU A 61 -33.83 -6.36 -4.66
N GLU A 62 -34.47 -7.54 -4.71
CA GLU A 62 -35.29 -7.97 -5.85
C GLU A 62 -36.52 -7.09 -6.08
N ASP A 63 -37.03 -6.43 -5.04
CA ASP A 63 -38.21 -5.54 -5.10
C ASP A 63 -37.87 -4.10 -5.51
N LEU A 64 -36.59 -3.74 -5.69
CA LEU A 64 -36.18 -2.39 -6.10
C LEU A 64 -36.96 -1.85 -7.33
N PRO A 65 -37.24 -2.63 -8.39
CA PRO A 65 -38.08 -2.18 -9.50
C PRO A 65 -39.48 -1.74 -9.04
N LYS A 66 -40.15 -2.53 -8.18
CA LYS A 66 -41.50 -2.20 -7.69
C LYS A 66 -41.46 -0.94 -6.83
N ILE A 67 -40.48 -0.85 -5.93
CA ILE A 67 -40.27 0.32 -5.06
C ILE A 67 -40.04 1.59 -5.90
N LEU A 68 -39.29 1.48 -7.01
CA LEU A 68 -39.06 2.58 -7.94
C LEU A 68 -40.35 3.04 -8.66
N THR A 69 -41.23 2.10 -9.04
CA THR A 69 -42.55 2.41 -9.58
C THR A 69 -43.46 3.07 -8.53
N ASP A 70 -43.59 2.43 -7.37
CA ASP A 70 -44.60 2.77 -6.35
C ASP A 70 -44.30 4.09 -5.63
N LEU A 71 -43.03 4.38 -5.32
CA LEU A 71 -42.64 5.58 -4.57
C LEU A 71 -42.33 6.79 -5.46
N PHE A 72 -41.76 6.57 -6.65
CA PHE A 72 -41.23 7.66 -7.49
C PHE A 72 -41.98 7.83 -8.82
N GLY A 73 -42.97 6.98 -9.11
CA GLY A 73 -43.81 7.07 -10.31
C GLY A 73 -43.07 6.82 -11.62
N ILE A 74 -41.94 6.09 -11.58
CA ILE A 74 -41.13 5.83 -12.77
C ILE A 74 -41.91 4.93 -13.74
N GLU A 75 -41.87 5.27 -15.04
CA GLU A 75 -42.57 4.55 -16.11
C GLU A 75 -42.12 3.08 -16.18
N GLU A 76 -43.08 2.14 -16.13
CA GLU A 76 -42.86 0.69 -16.08
C GLU A 76 -41.92 0.17 -17.19
N SER A 77 -41.93 0.82 -18.37
CA SER A 77 -41.04 0.52 -19.51
C SER A 77 -39.55 0.80 -19.24
N LYS A 78 -39.24 1.69 -18.29
CA LYS A 78 -37.88 2.15 -17.93
C LYS A 78 -37.44 1.66 -16.55
N VAL A 79 -38.36 1.25 -15.70
CA VAL A 79 -38.11 0.84 -14.30
C VAL A 79 -36.99 -0.20 -14.17
N ALA A 80 -36.94 -1.23 -15.03
CA ALA A 80 -35.87 -2.23 -14.96
C ALA A 80 -34.47 -1.64 -15.26
N VAL A 81 -34.39 -0.72 -16.23
CA VAL A 81 -33.14 -0.01 -16.57
C VAL A 81 -32.75 0.97 -15.46
N ALA A 82 -33.73 1.66 -14.87
CA ALA A 82 -33.54 2.55 -13.73
C ALA A 82 -33.03 1.78 -12.49
N ALA A 83 -33.61 0.62 -12.18
CA ALA A 83 -33.15 -0.25 -11.09
C ALA A 83 -31.71 -0.75 -11.33
N ALA A 84 -31.40 -1.16 -12.55
CA ALA A 84 -30.05 -1.58 -12.94
C ALA A 84 -29.01 -0.46 -12.82
N GLU A 85 -29.34 0.76 -13.26
CA GLU A 85 -28.45 1.94 -13.15
C GLU A 85 -28.29 2.41 -11.70
N TYR A 86 -29.37 2.45 -10.92
CA TYR A 86 -29.30 2.80 -9.49
C TYR A 86 -28.45 1.78 -8.73
N ALA A 87 -28.69 0.48 -8.93
CA ALA A 87 -27.90 -0.57 -8.30
C ALA A 87 -26.44 -0.52 -8.74
N THR A 88 -26.18 -0.23 -10.01
CA THR A 88 -24.84 0.01 -10.57
C THR A 88 -24.09 1.12 -9.84
N VAL A 89 -24.69 2.30 -9.68
CA VAL A 89 -24.03 3.47 -9.10
C VAL A 89 -23.94 3.36 -7.57
N ARG A 90 -25.04 2.94 -6.91
CA ARG A 90 -25.19 3.08 -5.45
C ARG A 90 -25.10 1.79 -4.66
N LEU A 91 -25.43 0.64 -5.24
CA LEU A 91 -25.45 -0.63 -4.48
C LEU A 91 -24.24 -1.52 -4.78
N LEU A 92 -23.70 -1.46 -6.00
CA LEU A 92 -22.55 -2.26 -6.42
C LEU A 92 -21.24 -1.92 -5.69
N PRO A 93 -20.90 -0.64 -5.38
CA PRO A 93 -19.71 -0.32 -4.58
C PRO A 93 -19.71 -0.99 -3.19
N ILE A 94 -20.90 -1.23 -2.64
CA ILE A 94 -21.14 -1.82 -1.31
C ILE A 94 -21.75 -3.23 -1.41
N ALA A 95 -21.59 -3.91 -2.56
CA ALA A 95 -22.15 -5.25 -2.79
C ALA A 95 -21.70 -6.28 -1.74
N GLY A 96 -20.51 -6.12 -1.16
CA GLY A 96 -20.02 -6.96 -0.05
C GLY A 96 -20.92 -6.94 1.19
N ALA A 97 -21.71 -5.88 1.41
CA ALA A 97 -22.72 -5.82 2.46
C ALA A 97 -24.09 -6.36 2.01
N ILE A 98 -24.46 -6.20 0.73
CA ILE A 98 -25.82 -6.48 0.23
C ILE A 98 -25.99 -7.93 -0.26
N GLY A 99 -24.96 -8.52 -0.87
CA GLY A 99 -25.01 -9.81 -1.57
C GLY A 99 -24.86 -9.67 -3.08
N ASP A 100 -25.52 -10.53 -3.87
CA ASP A 100 -25.36 -10.58 -5.34
C ASP A 100 -26.11 -9.46 -6.09
N VAL A 101 -25.60 -8.24 -5.93
CA VAL A 101 -26.07 -7.06 -6.70
C VAL A 101 -25.82 -7.25 -8.20
N SER A 102 -24.71 -7.90 -8.56
CA SER A 102 -24.30 -8.21 -9.94
C SER A 102 -25.32 -9.05 -10.70
N GLY A 103 -25.70 -10.23 -10.17
CA GLY A 103 -26.67 -11.12 -10.78
C GLY A 103 -28.05 -10.47 -10.86
N GLN A 104 -28.44 -9.67 -9.87
CA GLN A 104 -29.70 -8.94 -9.92
C GLN A 104 -29.75 -7.87 -11.02
N ILE A 105 -28.65 -7.13 -11.24
CA ILE A 105 -28.51 -6.21 -12.38
C ILE A 105 -28.66 -6.94 -13.72
N VAL A 106 -28.10 -8.15 -13.85
CA VAL A 106 -28.27 -8.99 -15.06
C VAL A 106 -29.72 -9.44 -15.23
N LYS A 107 -30.40 -9.88 -14.17
CA LYS A 107 -31.83 -10.25 -14.21
C LYS A 107 -32.72 -9.09 -14.69
N TRP A 108 -32.36 -7.84 -14.37
CA TRP A 108 -33.05 -6.63 -14.86
C TRP A 108 -32.63 -6.18 -16.27
N GLY A 109 -31.76 -6.91 -16.95
CA GLY A 109 -31.29 -6.60 -18.30
C GLY A 109 -30.16 -5.57 -18.38
N GLY A 110 -29.53 -5.23 -17.25
CA GLY A 110 -28.37 -4.33 -17.19
C GLY A 110 -27.11 -4.94 -17.80
N LYS A 111 -26.23 -4.10 -18.35
CA LYS A 111 -24.94 -4.51 -18.92
C LYS A 111 -23.79 -4.13 -18.00
N LEU A 112 -23.08 -5.13 -17.46
CA LEU A 112 -21.92 -4.88 -16.60
C LEU A 112 -20.66 -4.40 -17.34
N GLY A 113 -20.62 -4.47 -18.69
CA GLY A 113 -19.45 -4.06 -19.48
C GLY A 113 -19.10 -2.56 -19.37
N ASP A 114 -20.12 -1.71 -19.23
CA ASP A 114 -19.97 -0.25 -19.20
C ASP A 114 -19.45 0.27 -17.84
N LEU A 115 -19.35 -0.61 -16.84
CA LEU A 115 -19.02 -0.27 -15.44
C LEU A 115 -17.55 0.02 -15.18
N SER A 116 -16.66 -0.48 -16.03
CA SER A 116 -15.21 -0.47 -15.78
C SER A 116 -14.54 0.89 -15.92
N GLN A 117 -15.23 1.90 -16.45
CA GLN A 117 -14.61 3.14 -16.94
C GLN A 117 -14.85 4.38 -16.07
N ASN A 118 -15.93 4.45 -15.26
CA ASN A 118 -16.50 5.77 -14.93
C ASN A 118 -16.47 6.24 -13.46
N GLN A 119 -16.36 5.38 -12.45
CA GLN A 119 -16.39 5.85 -11.05
C GLN A 119 -15.38 5.11 -10.15
N GLY A 120 -14.63 5.90 -9.38
CA GLY A 120 -13.56 5.45 -8.49
C GLY A 120 -14.05 4.79 -7.20
N ALA A 121 -15.00 3.85 -7.31
CA ALA A 121 -15.44 3.05 -6.18
C ALA A 121 -14.25 2.24 -5.64
N ILE A 122 -13.82 2.58 -4.42
CA ILE A 122 -12.94 1.74 -3.61
C ILE A 122 -13.81 0.56 -3.15
N LEU A 123 -13.84 -0.50 -3.96
CA LEU A 123 -14.46 -1.76 -3.56
C LEU A 123 -13.85 -2.21 -2.22
N PRO A 124 -14.67 -2.65 -1.24
CA PRO A 124 -14.18 -3.11 0.05
C PRO A 124 -13.16 -4.22 -0.15
N GLN A 125 -11.99 -4.06 0.48
CA GLN A 125 -10.91 -5.05 0.45
C GLN A 125 -11.24 -6.22 1.39
N VAL A 126 -12.18 -7.07 0.96
CA VAL A 126 -12.48 -8.33 1.64
C VAL A 126 -11.25 -9.24 1.53
N THR A 127 -10.78 -9.78 2.65
CA THR A 127 -9.66 -10.74 2.60
C THR A 127 -10.13 -12.06 1.99
N ALA A 128 -9.22 -12.82 1.38
CA ALA A 128 -9.57 -14.09 0.76
C ALA A 128 -10.24 -15.06 1.75
N GLU A 129 -9.86 -15.01 3.03
CA GLU A 129 -10.42 -15.82 4.12
C GLU A 129 -11.86 -15.43 4.44
N GLN A 130 -12.17 -14.13 4.52
CA GLN A 130 -13.53 -13.63 4.79
C GLN A 130 -14.49 -13.96 3.64
N PHE A 131 -14.03 -13.77 2.40
CA PHE A 131 -14.79 -14.13 1.22
C PHE A 131 -15.12 -15.63 1.19
N VAL A 132 -14.12 -16.48 1.44
CA VAL A 132 -14.28 -17.93 1.48
C VAL A 132 -15.19 -18.37 2.63
N ALA A 133 -15.11 -17.73 3.81
CA ALA A 133 -15.98 -18.05 4.93
C ALA A 133 -17.47 -17.84 4.58
N HIS A 134 -17.82 -16.73 3.93
CA HIS A 134 -19.19 -16.49 3.47
C HIS A 134 -19.63 -17.48 2.38
N VAL A 135 -18.76 -17.85 1.44
CA VAL A 135 -19.10 -18.87 0.43
C VAL A 135 -19.41 -20.23 1.07
N ILE A 136 -18.67 -20.63 2.11
CA ILE A 136 -18.90 -21.89 2.84
C ILE A 136 -20.23 -21.83 3.61
N GLU A 137 -20.55 -20.70 4.24
CA GLU A 137 -21.81 -20.45 4.97
C GLU A 137 -23.04 -20.48 4.03
N GLU A 138 -22.94 -19.82 2.88
CA GLU A 138 -24.03 -19.64 1.92
C GLU A 138 -24.39 -20.94 1.17
N LEU A 139 -23.40 -21.73 0.78
CA LEU A 139 -23.61 -23.00 0.07
C LEU A 139 -24.09 -24.15 0.99
N LYS A 140 -24.09 -23.97 2.32
CA LYS A 140 -24.55 -24.97 3.31
C LYS A 140 -23.99 -26.39 3.12
N ILE A 141 -22.76 -26.51 2.59
CA ILE A 141 -22.14 -27.77 2.14
C ILE A 141 -22.05 -28.83 3.26
N THR A 142 -22.14 -28.42 4.52
CA THR A 142 -22.08 -29.27 5.70
C THR A 142 -23.35 -29.14 6.56
N GLU A 143 -24.44 -29.77 6.12
CA GLU A 143 -25.64 -30.00 6.97
C GLU A 143 -25.39 -31.06 8.07
N ALA A 144 -24.32 -31.86 7.94
CA ALA A 144 -23.80 -32.70 9.01
C ALA A 144 -22.65 -31.97 9.73
N GLU A 145 -22.70 -31.86 11.06
CA GLU A 145 -21.74 -31.15 11.91
C GLU A 145 -20.28 -31.44 11.49
N PRO A 146 -19.60 -30.50 10.81
CA PRO A 146 -18.25 -30.75 10.37
C PRO A 146 -17.28 -30.55 11.54
N ASP A 147 -16.28 -31.42 11.62
CA ASP A 147 -15.12 -31.20 12.48
C ASP A 147 -14.54 -29.78 12.20
N PRO A 148 -14.32 -28.93 13.22
CA PRO A 148 -13.65 -27.64 13.06
C PRO A 148 -12.33 -27.72 12.28
N ALA A 149 -11.62 -28.86 12.36
CA ALA A 149 -10.41 -29.09 11.56
C ALA A 149 -10.70 -29.29 10.07
N ALA A 150 -11.86 -29.84 9.68
CA ALA A 150 -12.29 -29.93 8.28
C ALA A 150 -12.68 -28.55 7.72
N GLN A 151 -13.47 -27.76 8.45
CA GLN A 151 -13.81 -26.39 8.03
C GLN A 151 -12.57 -25.51 7.83
N HIS A 152 -11.61 -25.56 8.77
CA HIS A 152 -10.38 -24.79 8.65
C HIS A 152 -9.51 -25.25 7.47
N ARG A 153 -9.48 -26.57 7.16
CA ARG A 153 -8.81 -27.10 5.96
C ARG A 153 -9.49 -26.61 4.68
N LEU A 154 -10.82 -26.68 4.58
CA LEU A 154 -11.57 -26.17 3.42
C LEU A 154 -11.28 -24.69 3.19
N LEU A 155 -11.30 -23.88 4.24
CA LEU A 155 -11.01 -22.45 4.19
C LEU A 155 -9.58 -22.19 3.67
N LEU A 156 -8.58 -22.93 4.14
CA LEU A 156 -7.19 -22.81 3.67
C LEU A 156 -6.98 -23.26 2.23
N LEU A 157 -7.69 -24.30 1.77
CA LEU A 157 -7.63 -24.75 0.37
C LEU A 157 -8.19 -23.65 -0.55
N LEU A 158 -9.37 -23.14 -0.24
CA LEU A 158 -10.04 -22.14 -1.07
C LEU A 158 -9.39 -20.76 -0.98
N SER A 159 -8.90 -20.32 0.18
CA SER A 159 -8.19 -19.04 0.29
C SER A 159 -6.89 -19.06 -0.51
N SER A 160 -6.19 -20.21 -0.58
CA SER A 160 -5.00 -20.35 -1.43
C SER A 160 -5.31 -20.26 -2.94
N TYR A 161 -6.47 -20.77 -3.37
CA TYR A 161 -6.96 -20.64 -4.74
C TYR A 161 -7.35 -19.19 -5.06
N VAL A 162 -8.09 -18.55 -4.16
CA VAL A 162 -8.52 -17.14 -4.28
C VAL A 162 -7.32 -16.17 -4.29
N LYS A 163 -6.22 -16.50 -3.61
CA LYS A 163 -4.95 -15.75 -3.67
C LYS A 163 -4.09 -16.07 -4.90
N GLY A 164 -4.50 -17.01 -5.75
CA GLY A 164 -3.71 -17.45 -6.92
C GLY A 164 -2.45 -18.23 -6.58
N ILE A 165 -2.37 -18.83 -5.39
CA ILE A 165 -1.24 -19.68 -4.94
C ILE A 165 -1.37 -21.11 -5.49
N ARG A 166 -2.60 -21.54 -5.80
CA ARG A 166 -2.91 -22.84 -6.42
C ARG A 166 -3.75 -22.65 -7.66
N ASP A 167 -3.51 -23.49 -8.66
CA ASP A 167 -4.36 -23.57 -9.85
C ASP A 167 -5.69 -24.31 -9.55
N LEU A 168 -6.66 -24.17 -10.46
CA LEU A 168 -7.97 -24.84 -10.35
C LEU A 168 -7.81 -26.37 -10.24
N SER A 169 -6.94 -26.97 -11.07
CA SER A 169 -6.68 -28.42 -11.04
C SER A 169 -6.05 -28.86 -9.72
N GLU A 170 -5.08 -28.11 -9.20
CA GLU A 170 -4.42 -28.45 -7.92
C GLU A 170 -5.38 -28.32 -6.74
N THR A 171 -6.29 -27.34 -6.80
CA THR A 171 -7.30 -27.11 -5.76
C THR A 171 -8.36 -28.23 -5.80
N LYS A 172 -8.83 -28.62 -6.99
CA LYS A 172 -9.72 -29.78 -7.17
C LYS A 172 -9.07 -31.07 -6.63
N ASP A 173 -7.83 -31.35 -7.02
CA ASP A 173 -7.08 -32.51 -6.51
C ASP A 173 -6.89 -32.48 -4.99
N ALA A 174 -6.78 -31.30 -4.38
CA ALA A 174 -6.67 -31.17 -2.93
C ALA A 174 -8.01 -31.37 -2.21
N LEU A 175 -9.11 -30.90 -2.79
CA LEU A 175 -10.47 -31.12 -2.27
C LEU A 175 -10.86 -32.62 -2.33
N MET A 176 -10.51 -33.32 -3.41
CA MET A 176 -10.82 -34.75 -3.60
C MET A 176 -9.88 -35.70 -2.82
N ARG A 177 -8.75 -35.22 -2.30
CA ARG A 177 -7.77 -36.06 -1.58
C ARG A 177 -8.30 -36.57 -0.24
N GLY A 178 -7.76 -37.72 0.18
CA GLY A 178 -8.01 -38.32 1.49
C GLY A 178 -7.77 -37.37 2.67
N GLU A 179 -8.59 -37.42 3.72
CA GLU A 179 -8.41 -36.58 4.92
C GLU A 179 -7.05 -36.83 5.57
N LYS A 180 -6.61 -38.09 5.55
CA LYS A 180 -5.32 -38.58 6.08
C LYS A 180 -4.09 -38.00 5.38
N ILE A 181 -4.27 -37.45 4.17
CA ILE A 181 -3.22 -36.80 3.37
C ILE A 181 -3.44 -35.28 3.27
N GLY A 182 -4.32 -34.71 4.11
CA GLY A 182 -4.61 -33.28 4.17
C GLY A 182 -5.59 -32.78 3.12
N GLY A 183 -6.36 -33.66 2.47
CA GLY A 183 -7.50 -33.28 1.65
C GLY A 183 -8.83 -33.25 2.41
N MET A 184 -9.93 -33.21 1.66
CA MET A 184 -11.31 -33.04 2.16
C MET A 184 -12.26 -34.20 1.83
N GLU A 185 -11.81 -35.24 1.12
CA GLU A 185 -12.64 -36.38 0.62
C GLU A 185 -13.95 -35.98 -0.09
N LEU A 186 -13.98 -34.78 -0.70
CA LEU A 186 -15.18 -34.32 -1.41
C LEU A 186 -15.40 -35.10 -2.71
N PRO A 187 -16.67 -35.46 -3.02
CA PRO A 187 -17.05 -35.96 -4.34
C PRO A 187 -16.63 -34.98 -5.44
N GLU A 188 -16.27 -35.51 -6.61
CA GLU A 188 -15.82 -34.71 -7.75
C GLU A 188 -16.86 -33.65 -8.17
N GLU A 189 -18.14 -34.04 -8.16
CA GLU A 189 -19.28 -33.18 -8.49
C GLU A 189 -19.38 -31.95 -7.56
N ILE A 190 -19.23 -32.16 -6.25
CA ILE A 190 -19.29 -31.09 -5.23
C ILE A 190 -18.04 -30.20 -5.33
N ALA A 191 -16.87 -30.78 -5.60
CA ALA A 191 -15.64 -30.01 -5.77
C ALA A 191 -15.70 -29.10 -7.02
N ASP A 192 -16.26 -29.57 -8.13
CA ASP A 192 -16.45 -28.77 -9.35
C ASP A 192 -17.52 -27.68 -9.18
N GLU A 193 -18.66 -27.99 -8.55
CA GLU A 193 -19.72 -27.02 -8.26
C GLU A 193 -19.19 -25.87 -7.39
N LEU A 194 -18.48 -26.23 -6.30
CA LEU A 194 -17.88 -25.28 -5.37
C LEU A 194 -16.83 -24.38 -6.07
N LEU A 195 -15.94 -24.96 -6.88
CA LEU A 195 -14.93 -24.18 -7.61
C LEU A 195 -15.55 -23.29 -8.69
N SER A 196 -16.62 -23.73 -9.36
CA SER A 196 -17.38 -22.88 -10.29
C SER A 196 -17.98 -21.68 -9.56
N TYR A 197 -18.63 -21.92 -8.41
CA TYR A 197 -19.25 -20.88 -7.60
C TYR A 197 -18.24 -19.85 -7.08
N VAL A 198 -17.09 -20.30 -6.55
CA VAL A 198 -15.99 -19.44 -6.11
C VAL A 198 -15.46 -18.62 -7.29
N ASN A 199 -15.23 -19.23 -8.45
CA ASN A 199 -14.72 -18.55 -9.63
C ASN A 199 -15.73 -17.54 -10.23
N ASP A 200 -17.03 -17.83 -10.17
CA ASP A 200 -18.07 -16.87 -10.55
C ASP A 200 -18.09 -15.68 -9.60
N LYS A 201 -18.11 -15.89 -8.27
CA LYS A 201 -18.05 -14.77 -7.31
C LYS A 201 -16.74 -13.98 -7.35
N MET A 202 -15.60 -14.62 -7.66
CA MET A 202 -14.32 -13.93 -7.84
C MET A 202 -14.32 -12.91 -8.99
N LYS A 203 -15.17 -13.05 -10.01
CA LYS A 203 -15.28 -12.08 -11.11
C LYS A 203 -15.79 -10.71 -10.66
N PHE A 204 -16.40 -10.64 -9.47
CA PHE A 204 -17.11 -9.46 -8.97
C PHE A 204 -16.44 -8.78 -7.76
N LEU A 205 -15.26 -9.27 -7.31
CA LEU A 205 -14.56 -8.75 -6.12
C LEU A 205 -13.09 -8.39 -6.40
N ARG A 206 -12.61 -7.30 -5.79
CA ARG A 206 -11.18 -6.97 -5.72
C ARG A 206 -10.56 -7.54 -4.45
N ILE A 207 -9.99 -8.74 -4.55
CA ILE A 207 -9.26 -9.39 -3.46
C ILE A 207 -7.92 -8.67 -3.24
N ALA A 208 -7.69 -8.18 -2.02
CA ALA A 208 -6.51 -7.36 -1.69
C ALA A 208 -5.16 -8.07 -1.92
N ASP A 209 -5.12 -9.38 -1.69
CA ASP A 209 -3.91 -10.21 -1.78
C ASP A 209 -3.61 -10.72 -3.21
N ALA A 210 -4.52 -10.55 -4.17
CA ALA A 210 -4.43 -11.16 -5.49
C ALA A 210 -3.46 -10.41 -6.44
N LYS A 211 -2.16 -10.52 -6.17
CA LYS A 211 -1.09 -10.10 -7.09
C LYS A 211 -1.06 -11.02 -8.32
N LYS A 212 -1.88 -10.71 -9.32
CA LYS A 212 -1.92 -11.44 -10.59
C LYS A 212 -0.98 -10.80 -11.61
N GLU A 213 0.20 -11.38 -11.79
CA GLU A 213 1.01 -11.12 -12.99
C GLU A 213 0.36 -11.83 -14.18
N GLU A 214 -0.25 -11.08 -15.10
CA GLU A 214 -0.80 -11.68 -16.33
C GLU A 214 0.27 -11.73 -17.45
N PRO A 215 0.62 -12.92 -17.96
CA PRO A 215 1.53 -13.06 -19.08
C PRO A 215 0.83 -12.73 -20.40
N SER A 216 1.22 -11.63 -21.04
CA SER A 216 0.72 -11.26 -22.37
C SER A 216 1.40 -12.08 -23.48
N HIS A 217 0.70 -13.10 -23.98
CA HIS A 217 1.09 -13.82 -25.20
C HIS A 217 0.05 -13.66 -26.31
N THR A 218 0.23 -12.63 -27.12
CA THR A 218 -0.42 -12.52 -28.42
C THR A 218 0.09 -13.60 -29.37
N SER A 219 -0.84 -14.34 -29.98
CA SER A 219 -0.52 -15.44 -30.87
C SER A 219 -0.02 -14.94 -32.23
N THR A 220 1.21 -15.30 -32.61
CA THR A 220 1.59 -15.43 -34.02
C THR A 220 2.22 -16.80 -34.27
N LYS A 221 1.57 -17.60 -35.12
CA LYS A 221 2.07 -18.91 -35.57
C LYS A 221 3.22 -18.73 -36.57
N PRO A 222 4.26 -19.57 -36.50
CA PRO A 222 4.96 -20.03 -37.69
C PRO A 222 4.60 -21.48 -38.01
N VAL A 223 4.38 -21.73 -39.30
CA VAL A 223 4.18 -23.06 -39.87
C VAL A 223 5.47 -23.88 -39.76
N VAL A 224 5.38 -25.12 -39.28
CA VAL A 224 6.47 -26.11 -39.42
C VAL A 224 5.94 -27.35 -40.14
N GLN A 225 6.69 -27.74 -41.17
CA GLN A 225 6.34 -28.72 -42.18
C GLN A 225 6.73 -30.14 -41.71
N ALA A 226 5.85 -31.12 -41.91
CA ALA A 226 6.10 -32.50 -41.46
C ALA A 226 6.93 -33.30 -42.49
N LEU A 227 7.98 -33.99 -42.01
CA LEU A 227 8.69 -35.05 -42.73
C LEU A 227 9.05 -36.21 -41.76
N PRO A 228 9.32 -37.44 -42.27
CA PRO A 228 8.80 -38.64 -41.62
C PRO A 228 9.78 -39.41 -40.72
N ARG A 229 9.21 -40.28 -39.86
CA ARG A 229 9.93 -41.25 -39.03
C ARG A 229 10.61 -42.35 -39.88
N PRO A 230 11.88 -42.69 -39.64
CA PRO A 230 12.47 -43.96 -40.07
C PRO A 230 11.99 -45.13 -39.17
N ARG A 231 12.10 -46.36 -39.70
CA ARG A 231 11.60 -47.60 -39.08
C ARG A 231 12.65 -48.30 -38.21
N VAL A 232 12.11 -49.12 -37.30
CA VAL A 232 12.76 -50.14 -36.49
C VAL A 232 13.69 -51.06 -37.30
N LEU A 233 14.87 -51.37 -36.76
CA LEU A 233 15.55 -52.65 -36.94
C LEU A 233 16.08 -53.14 -35.58
N ARG A 234 16.22 -54.47 -35.43
CA ARG A 234 16.45 -55.16 -34.15
C ARG A 234 17.89 -55.69 -34.02
N ASP A 235 18.16 -56.17 -32.81
CA ASP A 235 19.15 -57.19 -32.43
C ASP A 235 20.65 -56.84 -32.49
N ILE A 236 21.34 -56.93 -31.34
CA ILE A 236 22.30 -58.03 -31.02
C ILE A 236 23.04 -57.79 -29.67
N LYS A 237 23.00 -58.83 -28.81
CA LYS A 237 23.91 -59.24 -27.71
C LYS A 237 24.34 -58.28 -26.58
N GLN A 238 24.03 -58.74 -25.36
CA GLN A 238 24.82 -58.55 -24.14
C GLN A 238 26.22 -59.22 -24.26
N PRO A 239 27.19 -58.75 -23.46
CA PRO A 239 28.13 -59.64 -22.77
C PRO A 239 28.13 -59.45 -21.24
N THR A 240 28.27 -60.58 -20.53
CA THR A 240 28.35 -60.71 -19.06
C THR A 240 29.77 -60.43 -18.51
N PRO A 241 29.94 -60.25 -17.18
CA PRO A 241 31.16 -59.65 -16.59
C PRO A 241 32.21 -60.68 -16.12
N PRO A 242 33.45 -60.24 -15.83
CA PRO A 242 34.42 -61.00 -15.04
C PRO A 242 34.50 -60.56 -13.57
N LEU A 243 34.67 -61.54 -12.67
CA LEU A 243 34.99 -61.37 -11.25
C LEU A 243 36.49 -61.06 -11.06
N ALA A 244 36.86 -60.35 -9.97
CA ALA A 244 37.73 -60.87 -8.89
C ALA A 244 38.12 -59.78 -7.87
N GLN A 245 38.41 -60.22 -6.64
CA GLN A 245 38.69 -59.39 -5.46
C GLN A 245 40.21 -59.31 -5.16
N LYS A 246 40.67 -58.29 -4.40
CA LYS A 246 41.18 -58.45 -3.00
C LYS A 246 41.69 -57.12 -2.38
N PRO A 247 41.85 -57.05 -1.03
CA PRO A 247 41.81 -55.79 -0.28
C PRO A 247 43.18 -55.26 0.17
N VAL A 248 43.20 -54.03 0.71
CA VAL A 248 44.36 -53.39 1.35
C VAL A 248 44.01 -53.01 2.79
N GLU A 249 44.78 -53.49 3.75
CA GLU A 249 44.69 -53.16 5.19
C GLU A 249 45.61 -51.98 5.58
N PRO A 250 45.37 -51.33 6.73
CA PRO A 250 46.01 -50.07 7.10
C PRO A 250 47.37 -50.26 7.81
N LYS A 251 48.13 -49.17 7.97
CA LYS A 251 49.23 -49.09 8.94
C LYS A 251 49.13 -47.84 9.86
N PRO A 252 49.59 -47.94 11.12
CA PRO A 252 49.38 -46.93 12.16
C PRO A 252 50.63 -46.06 12.41
N VAL A 253 50.51 -45.03 13.28
CA VAL A 253 51.48 -44.62 14.33
C VAL A 253 50.72 -43.73 15.34
N VAL A 254 51.08 -43.77 16.63
CA VAL A 254 50.41 -43.07 17.77
C VAL A 254 51.43 -42.19 18.57
N PRO A 255 51.22 -41.65 19.82
CA PRO A 255 51.67 -40.32 20.27
C PRO A 255 52.90 -40.45 21.24
N PRO A 256 53.22 -39.66 22.31
CA PRO A 256 52.59 -38.55 23.10
C PRO A 256 53.53 -37.29 23.13
N PRO A 257 53.75 -36.48 24.20
CA PRO A 257 52.98 -36.10 25.42
C PRO A 257 52.77 -34.55 25.59
N VAL A 258 51.74 -34.01 26.29
CA VAL A 258 51.60 -33.75 27.77
C VAL A 258 52.76 -32.87 28.33
N SER A 259 52.66 -31.73 29.05
CA SER A 259 51.61 -30.83 29.62
C SER A 259 52.33 -29.63 30.34
N PRO A 260 51.65 -28.62 30.97
CA PRO A 260 52.24 -27.33 31.41
C PRO A 260 52.61 -27.26 32.92
N PRO A 261 53.21 -26.15 33.43
CA PRO A 261 52.45 -25.04 34.07
C PRO A 261 53.12 -23.64 33.85
N ALA A 262 52.75 -22.49 34.44
CA ALA A 262 51.52 -21.78 34.82
C ALA A 262 51.91 -20.56 35.72
N VAL A 263 51.17 -19.43 35.66
CA VAL A 263 51.02 -18.35 36.69
C VAL A 263 52.03 -17.15 36.79
N SER A 264 51.46 -15.93 36.90
CA SER A 264 51.98 -14.63 37.43
C SER A 264 53.12 -13.86 36.70
N THR A 265 53.19 -12.52 36.65
CA THR A 265 52.32 -11.40 37.14
C THR A 265 52.52 -10.09 36.33
N LYS A 266 51.59 -9.14 36.47
CA LYS A 266 51.55 -7.75 35.89
C LYS A 266 52.68 -6.81 36.40
N PRO A 267 52.75 -5.51 36.01
CA PRO A 267 52.88 -4.91 34.66
C PRO A 267 53.98 -3.80 34.61
N LEU A 268 54.27 -3.23 33.43
CA LEU A 268 54.94 -1.91 33.34
C LEU A 268 54.29 -1.03 32.25
N ALA A 269 54.20 0.28 32.51
CA ALA A 269 53.38 1.21 31.72
C ALA A 269 54.09 1.74 30.46
N PRO A 270 53.36 1.99 29.35
CA PRO A 270 53.90 2.66 28.17
C PRO A 270 53.87 4.20 28.32
N ILE A 271 54.91 4.84 27.81
CA ILE A 271 55.14 6.29 27.86
C ILE A 271 54.26 7.01 26.81
N ILE A 272 53.50 8.01 27.25
CA ILE A 272 52.74 8.90 26.37
C ILE A 272 53.70 9.84 25.64
N LYS A 273 53.61 9.89 24.31
CA LYS A 273 54.14 11.01 23.50
C LYS A 273 52.99 11.79 22.87
N LYS A 274 53.11 13.11 22.95
CA LYS A 274 52.16 14.12 22.49
C LYS A 274 52.28 14.31 20.95
N PRO A 275 51.18 14.39 20.18
CA PRO A 275 51.23 14.72 18.76
C PRO A 275 51.33 16.24 18.52
N GLU A 276 51.99 16.62 17.43
CA GLU A 276 52.02 17.98 16.87
C GLU A 276 50.93 18.14 15.78
N PRO A 277 50.50 19.38 15.47
CA PRO A 277 49.35 19.63 14.61
C PRO A 277 49.67 19.50 13.11
N VAL A 278 48.79 18.81 12.37
CA VAL A 278 48.78 18.81 10.90
C VAL A 278 47.78 19.86 10.41
N LYS A 279 48.15 20.56 9.32
CA LYS A 279 47.37 21.67 8.75
C LYS A 279 46.15 21.18 7.97
N GLU A 280 45.03 21.88 8.11
CA GLU A 280 43.80 21.70 7.33
C GLU A 280 43.81 22.60 6.08
N GLU A 281 44.01 22.04 4.89
CA GLU A 281 43.63 22.67 3.62
C GLU A 281 43.23 21.57 2.61
N ASP A 282 41.91 21.31 2.44
CA ASP A 282 41.27 21.01 1.12
C ASP A 282 39.74 20.70 1.15
N PHE A 283 39.04 20.77 2.29
CA PHE A 283 37.60 20.41 2.35
C PHE A 283 36.60 21.46 1.82
N GLY A 284 36.99 22.73 1.69
CA GLY A 284 36.04 23.84 1.44
C GLY A 284 35.39 23.92 0.04
N LYS A 285 35.77 23.08 -0.94
CA LYS A 285 35.28 23.18 -2.34
C LYS A 285 34.08 22.29 -2.68
N ALA A 286 33.70 21.37 -1.79
CA ALA A 286 32.52 20.53 -1.95
C ALA A 286 31.26 21.22 -1.38
N GLU A 287 31.30 21.64 -0.13
CA GLU A 287 30.19 22.32 0.56
C GLU A 287 29.76 23.61 -0.14
N GLU A 288 30.69 24.41 -0.67
CA GLU A 288 30.34 25.59 -1.47
C GLU A 288 29.43 25.29 -2.68
N ARG A 289 29.50 24.07 -3.24
CA ARG A 289 28.67 23.69 -4.40
C ARG A 289 27.27 23.29 -3.96
N GLU A 290 27.15 22.54 -2.88
CA GLU A 290 25.84 22.20 -2.30
C GLU A 290 25.13 23.45 -1.77
N VAL A 291 25.85 24.36 -1.10
CA VAL A 291 25.31 25.65 -0.66
C VAL A 291 24.87 26.51 -1.85
N LYS A 292 25.61 26.54 -2.97
CA LYS A 292 25.20 27.25 -4.20
C LYS A 292 24.01 26.59 -4.90
N GLU A 293 23.90 25.26 -4.86
CA GLU A 293 22.76 24.54 -5.44
C GLU A 293 21.48 24.68 -4.59
N ILE A 294 21.61 24.65 -3.26
CA ILE A 294 20.52 24.97 -2.31
C ILE A 294 20.12 26.44 -2.46
N ALA A 295 21.08 27.36 -2.58
CA ALA A 295 20.79 28.78 -2.84
C ALA A 295 20.05 28.98 -4.17
N ASN A 296 20.41 28.28 -5.24
CA ASN A 296 19.68 28.34 -6.51
C ASN A 296 18.29 27.69 -6.44
N LYS A 297 18.12 26.55 -5.75
CA LYS A 297 16.79 25.94 -5.53
C LYS A 297 15.89 26.86 -4.68
N ARG A 298 16.44 27.49 -3.66
CA ARG A 298 15.75 28.50 -2.83
C ARG A 298 15.48 29.77 -3.61
N ALA A 299 16.38 30.19 -4.52
CA ALA A 299 16.15 31.30 -5.43
C ALA A 299 14.98 31.01 -6.37
N VAL A 300 14.94 29.85 -7.04
CA VAL A 300 13.81 29.45 -7.90
C VAL A 300 12.49 29.44 -7.12
N ALA A 301 12.47 28.87 -5.91
CA ALA A 301 11.28 28.91 -5.04
C ALA A 301 10.88 30.34 -4.60
N THR A 302 11.82 31.29 -4.56
CA THR A 302 11.57 32.70 -4.20
C THR A 302 11.38 33.60 -5.43
N SER A 303 11.71 33.14 -6.65
CA SER A 303 11.57 33.90 -7.89
C SER A 303 10.11 34.11 -8.32
N PHE A 304 9.23 33.19 -7.95
CA PHE A 304 7.80 33.27 -8.28
C PHE A 304 7.04 34.39 -7.52
N SER A 305 7.65 35.03 -6.52
CA SER A 305 7.00 36.12 -5.75
C SER A 305 7.34 37.53 -6.26
N LYS A 306 7.88 37.69 -7.48
CA LYS A 306 8.23 39.03 -7.99
C LYS A 306 8.20 39.25 -9.51
N GLU A 307 7.43 38.48 -10.26
CA GLU A 307 6.80 39.08 -11.44
C GLU A 307 5.74 40.06 -10.92
N THR A 308 6.01 41.36 -11.08
CA THR A 308 5.22 42.41 -10.45
C THR A 308 3.88 42.58 -11.16
N VAL A 309 2.91 41.72 -10.81
CA VAL A 309 1.50 42.10 -10.82
C VAL A 309 1.40 43.40 -10.05
N GLN A 310 0.91 44.47 -10.67
CA GLN A 310 0.85 45.79 -10.07
C GLN A 310 -0.32 45.84 -9.09
N THR A 311 -0.17 45.17 -7.94
CA THR A 311 -1.20 44.95 -6.92
C THR A 311 -1.76 46.27 -6.38
N ASP A 312 -0.91 47.30 -6.25
CA ASP A 312 -1.32 48.68 -5.95
C ASP A 312 -2.28 49.28 -7.00
N GLN A 313 -2.08 48.99 -8.29
CA GLN A 313 -2.98 49.48 -9.35
C GLN A 313 -4.30 48.73 -9.37
N ILE A 314 -4.28 47.41 -9.13
CA ILE A 314 -5.51 46.60 -8.99
C ILE A 314 -6.32 47.10 -7.80
N ALA A 315 -5.68 47.33 -6.65
CA ALA A 315 -6.33 47.92 -5.48
C ALA A 315 -6.93 49.30 -5.77
N GLN A 316 -6.21 50.18 -6.48
CA GLN A 316 -6.73 51.49 -6.90
C GLN A 316 -7.90 51.39 -7.90
N MET A 317 -7.85 50.46 -8.87
CA MET A 317 -8.95 50.19 -9.80
C MET A 317 -10.21 49.72 -9.07
N ILE A 318 -10.08 48.82 -8.09
CA ILE A 318 -11.21 48.35 -7.29
C ILE A 318 -11.82 49.51 -6.48
N LEU A 319 -10.99 50.37 -5.88
CA LEU A 319 -11.47 51.56 -5.15
C LEU A 319 -12.17 52.58 -6.07
N GLN A 320 -11.68 52.78 -7.29
CA GLN A 320 -12.32 53.64 -8.29
C GLN A 320 -13.66 53.08 -8.77
N LYS A 321 -13.75 51.77 -9.06
CA LYS A 321 -15.02 51.10 -9.44
C LYS A 321 -16.12 51.25 -8.38
N ILE A 322 -15.74 51.36 -7.10
CA ILE A 322 -16.66 51.36 -5.95
C ILE A 322 -16.96 52.79 -5.43
N ASN A 323 -16.28 53.82 -5.94
CA ASN A 323 -16.45 55.23 -5.55
C ASN A 323 -16.35 55.48 -4.03
N LEU A 324 -15.42 54.80 -3.35
CA LEU A 324 -15.29 54.90 -1.89
C LEU A 324 -14.19 55.87 -1.44
N PRO A 325 -14.50 56.96 -0.71
CA PRO A 325 -13.49 57.85 -0.13
C PRO A 325 -12.90 57.23 1.15
N LEU A 326 -11.96 56.29 0.99
CA LEU A 326 -11.14 55.78 2.10
C LEU A 326 -9.99 56.74 2.43
N THR A 327 -9.63 56.83 3.71
CA THR A 327 -8.42 57.54 4.16
C THR A 327 -7.15 56.80 3.72
N ASP A 328 -6.04 57.52 3.52
CA ASP A 328 -4.76 56.96 3.05
C ASP A 328 -4.27 55.74 3.85
N GLN A 329 -4.48 55.73 5.18
CA GLN A 329 -4.16 54.57 6.02
C GLN A 329 -5.05 53.34 5.75
N LEU A 330 -6.34 53.55 5.45
CA LEU A 330 -7.26 52.45 5.10
C LEU A 330 -7.00 51.94 3.67
N GLN A 331 -6.61 52.82 2.74
CA GLN A 331 -6.22 52.42 1.38
C GLN A 331 -4.99 51.49 1.41
N LYS A 332 -3.97 51.80 2.22
CA LYS A 332 -2.78 50.93 2.41
C LYS A 332 -3.13 49.57 3.02
N ARG A 333 -4.08 49.53 3.97
CA ARG A 333 -4.60 48.27 4.52
C ARG A 333 -5.41 47.46 3.49
N PHE A 334 -6.19 48.14 2.64
CA PHE A 334 -6.92 47.51 1.54
C PHE A 334 -5.95 46.89 0.54
N ALA A 335 -4.94 47.63 0.09
CA ALA A 335 -3.90 47.14 -0.82
C ALA A 335 -3.20 45.89 -0.26
N ALA A 336 -2.81 45.89 1.02
CA ALA A 336 -2.18 44.73 1.66
C ALA A 336 -3.12 43.51 1.85
N LEU A 337 -4.45 43.71 1.84
CA LEU A 337 -5.42 42.61 1.83
C LEU A 337 -5.62 42.05 0.41
N VAL A 338 -5.73 42.93 -0.58
CA VAL A 338 -5.81 42.57 -2.01
C VAL A 338 -4.53 41.81 -2.42
N ASP A 339 -3.36 42.30 -2.03
CA ASP A 339 -2.06 41.68 -2.28
C ASP A 339 -1.97 40.27 -1.68
N ALA A 340 -2.33 40.09 -0.41
CA ALA A 340 -2.33 38.77 0.23
C ALA A 340 -3.33 37.79 -0.40
N ARG A 341 -4.47 38.28 -0.91
CA ARG A 341 -5.46 37.46 -1.63
C ARG A 341 -4.98 37.11 -3.05
N LEU A 342 -4.33 38.05 -3.74
CA LEU A 342 -3.67 37.83 -5.05
C LEU A 342 -2.44 36.91 -4.95
N CYS A 343 -1.76 36.88 -3.80
CA CYS A 343 -0.67 35.94 -3.52
C CYS A 343 -1.16 34.56 -3.02
N GLY A 344 -2.47 34.34 -2.88
CA GLY A 344 -3.02 33.07 -2.41
C GLY A 344 -2.77 32.76 -0.92
N VAL A 345 -2.36 33.76 -0.14
CA VAL A 345 -2.06 33.63 1.31
C VAL A 345 -3.33 33.67 2.16
N ARG A 346 -4.46 34.10 1.59
CA ARG A 346 -5.78 34.18 2.25
C ARG A 346 -6.90 33.67 1.36
N ASP A 347 -7.88 33.01 1.96
CA ASP A 347 -9.10 32.55 1.29
C ASP A 347 -10.10 33.69 1.06
N ALA A 348 -11.14 33.43 0.27
CA ALA A 348 -12.24 34.37 0.01
C ALA A 348 -12.93 34.77 1.33
N ASP A 349 -13.29 33.78 2.16
CA ASP A 349 -13.94 34.03 3.45
C ASP A 349 -13.04 34.73 4.45
N GLN A 350 -11.75 34.40 4.49
CA GLN A 350 -10.78 35.10 5.35
C GLN A 350 -10.63 36.57 4.93
N THR A 351 -10.56 36.83 3.62
CA THR A 351 -10.51 38.18 3.07
C THR A 351 -11.78 38.96 3.40
N ARG A 352 -12.96 38.35 3.20
CA ARG A 352 -14.27 38.92 3.56
C ARG A 352 -14.39 39.22 5.05
N GLN A 353 -13.93 38.32 5.93
CA GLN A 353 -13.88 38.56 7.37
C GLN A 353 -12.95 39.73 7.73
N HIS A 354 -11.80 39.88 7.06
CA HIS A 354 -10.88 40.99 7.31
C HIS A 354 -11.41 42.34 6.80
N LEU A 355 -12.15 42.35 5.69
CA LEU A 355 -12.88 43.54 5.24
C LEU A 355 -13.99 43.92 6.24
N ALA A 356 -14.69 42.93 6.82
CA ALA A 356 -15.77 43.12 7.79
C ALA A 356 -15.30 43.52 9.21
N LYS A 357 -14.11 43.09 9.64
CA LYS A 357 -13.57 43.39 10.98
C LYS A 357 -13.53 44.91 11.25
N PRO A 358 -13.85 45.38 12.47
CA PRO A 358 -13.78 46.80 12.82
C PRO A 358 -12.38 47.40 12.61
N ILE A 359 -12.32 48.70 12.32
CA ILE A 359 -11.06 49.45 12.11
C ILE A 359 -10.12 49.35 13.32
N LEU A 360 -10.69 49.32 14.54
CA LEU A 360 -9.97 49.14 15.81
C LEU A 360 -9.33 47.74 15.97
N GLN A 361 -9.87 46.73 15.29
CA GLN A 361 -9.35 45.35 15.27
C GLN A 361 -8.50 45.07 14.02
N GLY A 362 -8.06 46.11 13.31
CA GLY A 362 -7.20 45.99 12.12
C GLY A 362 -7.92 45.62 10.83
N GLY A 363 -9.26 45.58 10.80
CA GLY A 363 -10.04 45.45 9.58
C GLY A 363 -10.40 46.78 8.93
N LEU A 364 -11.35 46.76 7.99
CA LEU A 364 -11.83 47.95 7.26
C LEU A 364 -13.24 48.41 7.68
N GLY A 365 -13.97 47.61 8.48
CA GLY A 365 -15.32 47.94 8.94
C GLY A 365 -16.38 47.95 7.84
N MET A 366 -16.17 47.23 6.74
CA MET A 366 -17.12 47.16 5.63
C MET A 366 -18.28 46.21 5.97
N ALA A 367 -19.52 46.68 5.88
CA ALA A 367 -20.72 45.90 6.20
C ALA A 367 -21.78 45.97 5.09
N GLY A 368 -22.71 45.02 5.12
CA GLY A 368 -23.86 44.98 4.20
C GLY A 368 -23.48 44.84 2.73
N GLU A 369 -24.25 45.51 1.86
CA GLU A 369 -24.06 45.44 0.39
C GLU A 369 -22.65 45.84 -0.07
N MET A 370 -22.00 46.76 0.65
CA MET A 370 -20.67 47.24 0.27
C MET A 370 -19.62 46.14 0.41
N LEU A 371 -19.72 45.31 1.45
CA LEU A 371 -18.84 44.16 1.63
C LEU A 371 -19.01 43.15 0.49
N VAL A 372 -20.26 42.86 0.10
CA VAL A 372 -20.57 41.93 -0.99
C VAL A 372 -20.01 42.46 -2.32
N LYS A 373 -20.31 43.70 -2.68
CA LYS A 373 -19.81 44.35 -3.91
C LYS A 373 -18.28 44.40 -3.98
N VAL A 374 -17.59 44.67 -2.86
CA VAL A 374 -16.11 44.63 -2.79
C VAL A 374 -15.59 43.20 -2.98
N SER A 375 -16.18 42.21 -2.31
CA SER A 375 -15.81 40.80 -2.46
C SER A 375 -16.02 40.28 -3.88
N ASP A 376 -17.16 40.55 -4.50
CA ASP A 376 -17.50 40.05 -5.84
C ASP A 376 -16.54 40.60 -6.91
N ILE A 377 -16.26 41.91 -6.87
CA ILE A 377 -15.30 42.56 -7.79
C ILE A 377 -13.88 42.02 -7.54
N LEU A 378 -13.51 41.78 -6.28
CA LEU A 378 -12.20 41.26 -5.94
C LEU A 378 -12.02 39.82 -6.44
N GLU A 379 -13.02 38.95 -6.25
CA GLU A 379 -12.99 37.57 -6.76
C GLU A 379 -13.04 37.51 -8.30
N GLU A 380 -13.68 38.47 -8.97
CA GLU A 380 -13.62 38.59 -10.44
C GLU A 380 -12.19 38.89 -10.93
N GLU A 381 -11.50 39.86 -10.31
CA GLU A 381 -10.12 40.23 -10.68
C GLU A 381 -9.11 39.14 -10.28
N VAL A 382 -9.28 38.52 -9.10
CA VAL A 382 -8.52 37.32 -8.68
C VAL A 382 -8.71 36.20 -9.70
N GLY A 383 -9.95 35.93 -10.14
CA GLY A 383 -10.24 34.93 -11.16
C GLY A 383 -9.60 35.22 -12.53
N ARG A 384 -9.46 36.49 -12.91
CA ARG A 384 -8.74 36.91 -14.13
C ARG A 384 -7.22 36.68 -14.03
N VAL A 385 -6.62 36.90 -12.86
CA VAL A 385 -5.17 36.74 -12.63
C VAL A 385 -4.78 35.28 -12.40
N PHE A 386 -5.55 34.51 -11.61
CA PHE A 386 -5.18 33.15 -11.22
C PHE A 386 -5.38 32.09 -12.30
N LYS A 387 -6.43 32.18 -13.13
CA LYS A 387 -6.69 31.16 -14.19
C LYS A 387 -5.46 30.89 -15.08
N PRO A 388 -4.81 31.89 -15.71
CA PRO A 388 -3.63 31.65 -16.54
C PRO A 388 -2.38 31.25 -15.74
N HIS A 389 -2.29 31.58 -14.45
CA HIS A 389 -1.15 31.16 -13.60
C HIS A 389 -1.30 29.71 -13.12
N GLY A 390 -2.50 29.28 -12.74
CA GLY A 390 -2.79 27.90 -12.37
C GLY A 390 -2.50 26.92 -13.50
N GLU A 391 -2.88 27.26 -14.73
CA GLU A 391 -2.59 26.47 -15.93
C GLU A 391 -1.07 26.34 -16.18
N LYS A 392 -0.30 27.44 -16.05
CA LYS A 392 1.16 27.40 -16.18
C LYS A 392 1.81 26.53 -15.09
N ILE A 393 1.38 26.67 -13.84
CA ILE A 393 1.88 25.87 -12.71
C ILE A 393 1.55 24.38 -12.91
N ALA A 394 0.37 24.04 -13.42
CA ALA A 394 0.01 22.67 -13.75
C ALA A 394 0.90 22.10 -14.87
N GLN A 395 1.14 22.86 -15.94
CA GLN A 395 2.04 22.45 -17.03
C GLN A 395 3.50 22.28 -16.57
N GLU A 396 4.00 23.14 -15.68
CA GLU A 396 5.37 23.05 -15.16
C GLU A 396 5.56 21.89 -14.17
N LYS A 397 4.55 21.62 -13.31
CA LYS A 397 4.49 20.39 -12.50
C LYS A 397 4.42 19.13 -13.37
N GLN A 398 3.66 19.15 -14.47
CA GLN A 398 3.58 18.01 -15.38
C GLN A 398 4.89 17.77 -16.14
N LYS A 399 5.59 18.83 -16.58
CA LYS A 399 6.92 18.73 -17.20
C LYS A 399 7.98 18.19 -16.24
N SER A 400 8.06 18.73 -15.03
CA SER A 400 9.02 18.27 -14.02
C SER A 400 8.78 16.81 -13.60
N PHE A 401 7.52 16.37 -13.52
CA PHE A 401 7.17 14.96 -13.30
C PHE A 401 7.59 14.07 -14.48
N GLN A 402 7.37 14.52 -15.73
CA GLN A 402 7.84 13.81 -16.93
C GLN A 402 9.38 13.71 -16.98
N GLU A 403 10.10 14.77 -16.64
CA GLU A 403 11.57 14.76 -16.57
C GLU A 403 12.11 13.83 -15.47
N GLN A 404 11.49 13.83 -14.28
CA GLN A 404 11.86 12.89 -13.21
C GLN A 404 11.62 11.44 -13.64
N ARG A 405 10.48 11.18 -14.29
CA ARG A 405 10.17 9.85 -14.82
C ARG A 405 11.19 9.43 -15.88
N GLN A 406 11.49 10.26 -16.86
CA GLN A 406 12.52 10.00 -17.88
C GLN A 406 13.91 9.75 -17.27
N LYS A 407 14.33 10.55 -16.27
CA LYS A 407 15.59 10.33 -15.54
C LYS A 407 15.60 9.00 -14.79
N SER A 408 14.46 8.58 -14.20
CA SER A 408 14.34 7.28 -13.54
C SER A 408 14.34 6.09 -14.52
N GLU A 409 13.74 6.25 -15.70
CA GLU A 409 13.70 5.25 -16.77
C GLU A 409 15.09 5.10 -17.41
N GLN A 410 15.78 6.21 -17.71
CA GLN A 410 17.19 6.22 -18.14
C GLN A 410 18.14 5.60 -17.10
N LYS A 411 17.94 5.89 -15.80
CA LYS A 411 18.76 5.25 -14.75
C LYS A 411 18.56 3.73 -14.75
N LYS A 412 17.31 3.24 -14.81
CA LYS A 412 17.01 1.80 -14.88
C LYS A 412 17.58 1.14 -16.13
N GLU A 413 17.59 1.81 -17.27
CA GLU A 413 18.22 1.32 -18.51
C GLU A 413 19.75 1.19 -18.35
N VAL A 414 20.40 2.18 -17.71
CA VAL A 414 21.84 2.13 -17.41
C VAL A 414 22.17 1.02 -16.41
N ASP A 415 21.43 0.93 -15.30
CA ASP A 415 21.64 -0.08 -14.26
C ASP A 415 21.46 -1.52 -14.80
N THR A 416 20.44 -1.74 -15.66
CA THR A 416 20.23 -3.05 -16.30
C THR A 416 21.32 -3.39 -17.34
N ARG A 417 21.79 -2.40 -18.12
CA ARG A 417 22.91 -2.58 -19.06
C ARG A 417 24.22 -2.88 -18.32
N GLU A 418 24.47 -2.25 -17.17
CA GLU A 418 25.63 -2.52 -16.32
C GLU A 418 25.58 -3.95 -15.73
N SER A 419 24.45 -4.38 -15.17
CA SER A 419 24.28 -5.76 -14.66
C SER A 419 24.52 -6.82 -15.75
N GLN A 420 23.99 -6.61 -16.96
CA GLN A 420 24.26 -7.49 -18.11
C GLN A 420 25.75 -7.54 -18.47
N LEU A 421 26.48 -6.43 -18.39
CA LEU A 421 27.93 -6.38 -18.66
C LEU A 421 28.75 -7.04 -17.55
N LEU A 422 28.36 -6.87 -16.27
CA LEU A 422 28.95 -7.58 -15.14
C LEU A 422 28.78 -9.10 -15.29
N SER A 423 27.59 -9.57 -15.68
CA SER A 423 27.31 -10.99 -15.95
C SER A 423 28.16 -11.54 -17.12
N LYS A 424 28.20 -10.83 -18.26
CA LYS A 424 29.06 -11.19 -19.41
C LYS A 424 30.55 -11.27 -19.02
N ARG A 425 31.03 -10.34 -18.18
CA ARG A 425 32.41 -10.35 -17.66
C ARG A 425 32.68 -11.51 -16.71
N TYR A 426 31.76 -11.78 -15.80
CA TYR A 426 31.87 -12.93 -14.89
C TYR A 426 32.04 -14.22 -15.70
N ALA A 427 31.18 -14.47 -16.68
CA ALA A 427 31.28 -15.64 -17.56
C ALA A 427 32.61 -15.72 -18.34
N SER A 428 33.08 -14.58 -18.86
CA SER A 428 34.37 -14.49 -19.58
C SER A 428 35.59 -14.82 -18.71
N ILE A 429 35.58 -14.38 -17.45
CA ILE A 429 36.67 -14.53 -16.48
C ILE A 429 36.64 -15.93 -15.83
N THR A 430 35.49 -16.37 -15.33
CA THR A 430 35.36 -17.59 -14.51
C THR A 430 35.12 -18.85 -15.34
N GLY A 431 34.66 -18.71 -16.60
CA GLY A 431 34.26 -19.86 -17.43
C GLY A 431 32.98 -20.55 -16.96
N LYS A 432 32.21 -19.93 -16.06
CA LYS A 432 30.94 -20.45 -15.53
C LYS A 432 29.84 -19.38 -15.64
N ALA A 433 28.62 -19.81 -15.89
CA ALA A 433 27.46 -18.92 -15.76
C ALA A 433 27.28 -18.53 -14.27
N PRO A 434 26.98 -17.25 -13.96
CA PRO A 434 26.64 -16.86 -12.60
C PRO A 434 25.29 -17.48 -12.19
N THR A 435 25.23 -18.06 -10.99
CA THR A 435 24.02 -18.73 -10.46
C THR A 435 22.97 -17.74 -9.95
N GLU A 436 23.36 -16.49 -9.69
CA GLU A 436 22.52 -15.41 -9.16
C GLU A 436 22.76 -14.12 -9.97
N SER A 437 21.76 -13.23 -9.98
CA SER A 437 21.85 -11.94 -10.67
C SER A 437 22.78 -10.99 -9.90
N VAL A 438 23.85 -10.53 -10.55
CA VAL A 438 24.79 -9.58 -9.94
C VAL A 438 24.24 -8.16 -10.09
N GLU A 439 23.82 -7.56 -8.97
CA GLU A 439 23.41 -6.16 -8.92
C GLU A 439 24.62 -5.22 -9.09
N PRO A 440 24.45 -4.06 -9.75
CA PRO A 440 25.51 -3.07 -9.85
C PRO A 440 25.75 -2.42 -8.49
N MET A 441 26.86 -2.78 -7.82
CA MET A 441 27.30 -2.06 -6.64
C MET A 441 27.61 -0.61 -7.02
N HIS A 442 26.79 0.33 -6.53
CA HIS A 442 27.06 1.77 -6.64
C HIS A 442 28.35 2.14 -5.88
N ALA A 443 29.49 1.98 -6.55
CA ALA A 443 30.80 2.26 -6.00
C ALA A 443 31.02 3.77 -5.88
N THR A 444 30.81 4.30 -4.66
CA THR A 444 31.10 5.66 -4.22
C THR A 444 32.60 5.96 -4.38
N GLY A 445 33.03 6.32 -5.60
CA GLY A 445 34.43 6.63 -5.89
C GLY A 445 34.95 6.31 -7.30
N VAL A 446 34.17 5.69 -8.19
CA VAL A 446 34.62 5.50 -9.59
C VAL A 446 34.63 6.86 -10.30
N ARG A 447 35.82 7.47 -10.39
CA ARG A 447 36.06 8.72 -11.11
C ARG A 447 35.90 8.50 -12.62
N VAL A 448 34.67 8.56 -13.11
CA VAL A 448 34.40 8.90 -14.51
C VAL A 448 34.95 10.31 -14.72
N THR A 449 35.97 10.44 -15.57
CA THR A 449 36.46 11.76 -15.98
C THR A 449 35.34 12.50 -16.69
N ALA A 450 35.12 13.77 -16.35
CA ALA A 450 33.96 14.59 -16.74
C ALA A 450 33.76 14.84 -18.26
N SER A 451 34.52 14.15 -19.11
CA SER A 451 34.52 14.23 -20.58
C SER A 451 33.94 12.99 -21.28
N GLN A 452 33.43 11.99 -20.55
CA GLN A 452 32.82 10.78 -21.12
C GLN A 452 31.50 10.46 -20.42
N SER A 453 30.48 10.11 -21.21
CA SER A 453 29.18 9.69 -20.69
C SER A 453 29.24 8.27 -20.12
N ILE A 454 28.30 7.95 -19.22
CA ILE A 454 28.24 6.63 -18.56
C ILE A 454 27.98 5.52 -19.60
N SER A 455 27.17 5.79 -20.63
CA SER A 455 26.92 4.87 -21.75
C SER A 455 28.17 4.57 -22.58
N GLU A 456 28.94 5.59 -22.99
CA GLU A 456 30.19 5.40 -23.74
C GLU A 456 31.24 4.60 -22.95
N HIS A 457 31.25 4.75 -21.62
CA HIS A 457 32.09 3.94 -20.75
C HIS A 457 31.65 2.47 -20.76
N LEU A 458 30.35 2.18 -20.66
CA LEU A 458 29.81 0.82 -20.75
C LEU A 458 30.09 0.16 -22.10
N ASP A 459 30.00 0.89 -23.21
CA ASP A 459 30.26 0.34 -24.56
C ASP A 459 31.73 -0.06 -24.73
N ARG A 460 32.68 0.79 -24.33
CA ARG A 460 34.12 0.44 -24.27
C ARG A 460 34.43 -0.69 -23.29
N GLN A 461 33.56 -0.94 -22.32
CA GLN A 461 33.67 -2.08 -21.42
C GLN A 461 33.17 -3.37 -22.06
N GLU A 462 32.20 -3.32 -22.99
CA GLU A 462 31.68 -4.45 -23.76
C GLU A 462 32.65 -4.90 -24.87
N GLU A 463 33.33 -3.97 -25.54
CA GLU A 463 34.33 -4.28 -26.58
C GLU A 463 35.49 -5.14 -26.05
N LYS A 464 35.79 -5.06 -24.75
CA LYS A 464 36.84 -5.85 -24.08
C LYS A 464 36.39 -7.26 -23.69
N ILE A 465 35.14 -7.65 -23.96
CA ILE A 465 34.60 -8.97 -23.62
C ILE A 465 34.74 -9.90 -24.82
N ASP A 466 35.39 -11.05 -24.62
CA ASP A 466 35.57 -12.05 -25.67
C ASP A 466 34.26 -12.82 -25.93
N LYS A 467 33.47 -12.32 -26.89
CA LYS A 467 32.10 -12.77 -27.19
C LYS A 467 32.02 -14.25 -27.58
N ALA A 468 33.09 -14.83 -28.13
CA ALA A 468 33.14 -16.24 -28.49
C ALA A 468 33.17 -17.14 -27.24
N LYS A 469 33.98 -16.76 -26.25
CA LYS A 469 34.16 -17.51 -24.99
C LYS A 469 32.89 -17.51 -24.14
N VAL A 470 32.19 -16.36 -24.05
CA VAL A 470 30.92 -16.25 -23.31
C VAL A 470 29.83 -17.16 -23.91
N ARG A 471 29.76 -17.28 -25.25
CA ARG A 471 28.79 -18.17 -25.92
C ARG A 471 29.03 -19.64 -25.58
N GLN A 472 30.28 -20.10 -25.60
CA GLN A 472 30.62 -21.48 -25.23
C GLN A 472 30.24 -21.83 -23.78
N VAL A 473 30.39 -20.89 -22.85
CA VAL A 473 29.99 -21.08 -21.44
C VAL A 473 28.47 -21.19 -21.28
N ILE A 474 27.70 -20.35 -21.98
CA ILE A 474 26.22 -20.40 -21.96
C ILE A 474 25.72 -21.70 -22.60
N GLU A 475 26.34 -22.16 -23.69
CA GLU A 475 25.96 -23.40 -24.38
C GLU A 475 26.32 -24.66 -23.55
N ALA A 476 27.47 -24.65 -22.87
CA ALA A 476 27.87 -25.72 -21.95
C ALA A 476 27.05 -25.78 -20.64
N ALA A 477 26.41 -24.67 -20.24
CA ALA A 477 25.57 -24.60 -19.04
C ALA A 477 24.12 -25.06 -19.26
N LYS A 478 23.74 -25.47 -20.49
CA LYS A 478 22.37 -25.85 -20.82
C LYS A 478 22.11 -27.33 -20.43
N PRO A 479 21.23 -27.62 -19.45
CA PRO A 479 21.04 -28.99 -18.96
C PRO A 479 20.34 -29.88 -20.02
N PRO A 480 20.73 -31.17 -20.13
CA PRO A 480 19.98 -32.14 -20.92
C PRO A 480 18.61 -32.43 -20.30
N ALA A 481 17.61 -32.71 -21.13
CA ALA A 481 16.24 -32.95 -20.69
C ALA A 481 16.14 -34.16 -19.74
N PHE A 482 15.65 -33.91 -18.52
CA PHE A 482 15.45 -34.95 -17.51
C PHE A 482 14.28 -35.86 -17.90
N VAL A 483 14.56 -37.18 -17.97
CA VAL A 483 13.52 -38.21 -18.10
C VAL A 483 13.26 -38.78 -16.71
N SER A 484 12.13 -38.43 -16.11
CA SER A 484 11.77 -38.88 -14.76
C SER A 484 11.34 -40.36 -14.76
N THR A 485 12.19 -41.24 -14.26
CA THR A 485 11.82 -42.62 -13.90
C THR A 485 11.38 -42.67 -12.44
N VAL A 486 10.12 -43.06 -12.21
CA VAL A 486 9.55 -43.17 -10.86
C VAL A 486 10.18 -44.37 -10.14
N SER A 487 10.79 -44.14 -8.98
CA SER A 487 11.30 -45.20 -8.10
C SER A 487 10.34 -45.39 -6.93
N HIS A 488 9.87 -46.62 -6.71
CA HIS A 488 9.01 -46.96 -5.57
C HIS A 488 9.87 -47.41 -4.38
N SER A 489 9.82 -46.68 -3.27
CA SER A 489 10.42 -47.09 -2.00
C SER A 489 9.40 -47.78 -1.09
N THR A 490 9.80 -48.91 -0.52
CA THR A 490 9.03 -49.68 0.47
C THR A 490 8.98 -48.99 1.84
N PRO A 491 7.89 -49.15 2.62
CA PRO A 491 7.77 -48.52 3.93
C PRO A 491 8.63 -49.20 5.00
N THR A 492 9.37 -48.40 5.77
CA THR A 492 10.10 -48.82 6.97
C THR A 492 9.19 -48.73 8.19
N ILE A 493 9.03 -49.83 8.92
CA ILE A 493 8.34 -49.87 10.22
C ILE A 493 9.33 -49.44 11.32
N LEU A 494 8.92 -48.54 12.22
CA LEU A 494 9.63 -48.23 13.47
C LEU A 494 8.70 -48.46 14.67
N PRO A 495 9.22 -48.97 15.81
CA PRO A 495 8.43 -49.28 16.99
C PRO A 495 8.15 -48.05 17.87
N ALA A 496 7.16 -48.19 18.76
CA ALA A 496 6.67 -47.12 19.62
C ALA A 496 7.57 -46.83 20.84
N GLY A 497 7.57 -45.56 21.25
CA GLY A 497 7.84 -45.13 22.63
C GLY A 497 9.15 -44.37 22.86
N ASP A 498 9.06 -43.04 22.95
CA ASP A 498 9.90 -42.26 23.86
C ASP A 498 9.11 -41.09 24.46
N ARG A 499 9.54 -40.62 25.63
CA ARG A 499 8.82 -39.68 26.50
C ARG A 499 9.08 -38.23 26.10
N SER A 500 8.11 -37.36 26.38
CA SER A 500 8.20 -35.92 26.16
C SER A 500 9.40 -35.31 26.88
N LYS A 501 10.41 -34.87 26.12
CA LYS A 501 11.49 -34.02 26.63
C LYS A 501 11.02 -32.57 26.62
N VAL A 502 11.11 -31.90 27.76
CA VAL A 502 10.91 -30.45 27.87
C VAL A 502 11.99 -29.78 27.03
N GLN A 503 11.59 -28.94 26.06
CA GLN A 503 12.49 -28.09 25.29
C GLN A 503 12.53 -26.71 25.94
N ASP A 504 13.74 -26.23 26.24
CA ASP A 504 13.93 -24.86 26.71
C ASP A 504 13.57 -23.86 25.61
N VAL A 505 12.73 -22.89 25.96
CA VAL A 505 12.26 -21.86 25.03
C VAL A 505 13.38 -20.84 24.78
N HIS A 506 14.16 -21.07 23.74
CA HIS A 506 15.10 -20.07 23.24
C HIS A 506 14.34 -18.89 22.62
N PHE A 507 14.40 -17.72 23.27
CA PHE A 507 13.80 -16.49 22.75
C PHE A 507 14.54 -16.00 21.49
N ALA A 508 13.99 -16.32 20.32
CA ALA A 508 14.47 -15.78 19.06
C ALA A 508 14.11 -14.29 18.97
N LYS A 509 15.08 -13.40 19.18
CA LYS A 509 14.94 -11.97 18.85
C LYS A 509 14.73 -11.84 17.34
N HIS A 510 13.50 -11.57 16.94
CA HIS A 510 13.19 -11.23 15.56
C HIS A 510 13.69 -9.81 15.28
N LEU A 511 14.34 -9.59 14.14
CA LEU A 511 14.53 -8.24 13.62
C LEU A 511 13.22 -7.81 12.95
N GLU A 512 12.37 -7.16 13.72
CA GLU A 512 11.19 -6.47 13.19
C GLU A 512 11.61 -5.15 12.53
N GLY A 513 10.98 -4.79 11.42
CA GLY A 513 11.24 -3.52 10.74
C GLY A 513 10.61 -2.35 11.51
N SER A 514 11.12 -1.12 11.31
CA SER A 514 10.70 0.07 12.06
C SER A 514 9.19 0.33 12.08
N VAL A 515 8.47 -0.06 11.01
CA VAL A 515 7.00 0.04 10.93
C VAL A 515 6.30 -0.99 11.83
N GLU A 516 6.75 -2.25 11.85
CA GLU A 516 6.18 -3.29 12.71
C GLU A 516 6.50 -3.03 14.19
N GLU A 517 7.68 -2.50 14.49
CA GLU A 517 8.06 -2.09 15.85
C GLU A 517 7.14 -0.97 16.38
N LEU A 518 6.85 0.06 15.55
CA LEU A 518 5.87 1.10 15.87
C LEU A 518 4.47 0.52 16.07
N LYS A 519 4.08 -0.48 15.27
CA LYS A 519 2.77 -1.16 15.35
C LYS A 519 2.60 -2.03 16.59
N ARG A 520 3.68 -2.61 17.11
CA ARG A 520 3.65 -3.51 18.29
C ARG A 520 3.97 -2.80 19.59
N MET A 521 4.35 -1.52 19.55
CA MET A 521 4.81 -0.75 20.70
C MET A 521 3.84 -0.80 21.89
N THR A 522 4.33 -1.38 22.99
CA THR A 522 3.63 -1.40 24.28
C THR A 522 4.12 -0.28 25.20
N LEU A 523 3.40 -0.06 26.31
CA LEU A 523 3.83 0.86 27.37
C LEU A 523 5.21 0.49 27.95
N VAL A 524 5.49 -0.81 28.07
CA VAL A 524 6.79 -1.32 28.57
C VAL A 524 7.92 -0.98 27.60
N ASP A 525 7.66 -1.05 26.29
CA ASP A 525 8.66 -0.71 25.27
C ASP A 525 8.88 0.81 25.19
N PHE A 526 7.82 1.59 25.32
CA PHE A 526 7.91 3.06 25.42
C PHE A 526 8.72 3.52 26.65
N ARG A 527 8.56 2.84 27.80
CA ARG A 527 9.39 3.02 29.01
C ARG A 527 10.85 2.56 28.84
N ARG A 528 11.16 1.74 27.83
CA ARG A 528 12.50 1.25 27.51
C ARG A 528 13.23 2.09 26.46
N LEU A 529 12.52 2.85 25.62
CA LEU A 529 13.12 3.70 24.58
C LEU A 529 14.06 4.77 25.16
N ALA A 530 13.68 5.38 26.29
CA ALA A 530 14.49 6.35 27.00
C ALA A 530 14.11 6.42 28.49
N SER A 531 14.99 7.02 29.31
CA SER A 531 14.80 7.17 30.76
C SER A 531 13.73 8.20 31.17
N SER A 532 13.14 8.94 30.22
CA SER A 532 12.07 9.91 30.46
C SER A 532 11.05 9.88 29.33
N ALA A 533 9.77 10.10 29.65
CA ALA A 533 8.68 10.04 28.67
C ALA A 533 8.89 11.02 27.49
N SER A 534 9.41 12.22 27.75
CA SER A 534 9.75 13.19 26.69
C SER A 534 10.85 12.70 25.76
N ALA A 535 11.90 12.05 26.28
CA ALA A 535 12.95 11.51 25.41
C ALA A 535 12.45 10.29 24.62
N SER A 536 11.46 9.55 25.13
CA SER A 536 10.79 8.50 24.36
C SER A 536 9.93 9.08 23.23
N VAL A 537 9.32 10.26 23.38
CA VAL A 537 8.65 10.99 22.26
C VAL A 537 9.64 11.22 21.13
N ASP A 538 10.78 11.83 21.43
CA ASP A 538 11.80 12.17 20.43
C ASP A 538 12.24 10.91 19.65
N ARG A 539 12.45 9.78 20.33
CA ARG A 539 12.80 8.49 19.69
C ARG A 539 11.72 7.92 18.77
N VAL A 540 10.44 8.14 19.07
CA VAL A 540 9.31 7.71 18.22
C VAL A 540 9.20 8.63 17.00
N VAL A 541 9.35 9.93 17.20
CA VAL A 541 9.31 10.95 16.14
C VAL A 541 10.49 10.79 15.18
N ASP A 542 11.72 10.67 15.70
CA ASP A 542 12.94 10.36 14.92
C ASP A 542 12.74 9.12 14.04
N LYS A 543 12.10 8.06 14.57
CA LYS A 543 11.84 6.83 13.83
C LYS A 543 10.85 7.02 12.68
N ILE A 544 9.87 7.92 12.83
CA ILE A 544 8.93 8.28 11.76
C ILE A 544 9.59 9.24 10.76
N GLU A 545 10.49 10.11 11.19
CA GLU A 545 11.27 10.98 10.29
C GLU A 545 12.26 10.19 9.43
N LEU A 546 12.96 9.20 10.01
CA LEU A 546 13.78 8.25 9.26
C LEU A 546 12.96 7.42 8.26
N LEU A 547 11.68 7.17 8.54
CA LEU A 547 10.76 6.57 7.55
C LEU A 547 10.37 7.58 6.45
N ARG A 548 10.25 8.87 6.76
CA ARG A 548 10.04 9.95 5.77
C ARG A 548 11.22 10.07 4.81
N GLU A 549 12.46 9.98 5.30
CA GLU A 549 13.67 9.96 4.45
C GLU A 549 13.67 8.79 3.45
N GLN A 550 13.08 7.64 3.82
CA GLN A 550 12.92 6.48 2.94
C GLN A 550 11.75 6.62 1.94
N GLY A 551 10.88 7.61 2.11
CA GLY A 551 9.79 7.96 1.20
C GLY A 551 8.50 8.38 1.94
N PRO A 552 7.63 9.18 1.30
CA PRO A 552 6.38 9.65 1.91
C PRO A 552 5.45 8.49 2.29
N ASP A 553 5.36 7.45 1.45
CA ASP A 553 4.53 6.26 1.72
C ASP A 553 4.99 5.51 2.99
N ARG A 554 6.30 5.52 3.27
CA ARG A 554 6.88 4.89 4.47
C ARG A 554 6.58 5.70 5.72
N MET A 555 6.58 7.03 5.65
CA MET A 555 6.09 7.89 6.74
C MET A 555 4.61 7.59 7.04
N VAL A 556 3.75 7.57 6.03
CA VAL A 556 2.31 7.30 6.21
C VAL A 556 2.09 5.93 6.84
N ALA A 557 2.81 4.90 6.37
CA ALA A 557 2.77 3.56 6.98
C ALA A 557 3.26 3.58 8.45
N GLY A 558 4.30 4.36 8.78
CA GLY A 558 4.77 4.55 10.16
C GLY A 558 3.77 5.23 11.08
N VAL A 559 3.08 6.27 10.60
CA VAL A 559 2.02 6.97 11.35
C VAL A 559 0.78 6.07 11.53
N GLN A 560 0.41 5.30 10.51
CA GLN A 560 -0.67 4.30 10.63
C GLN A 560 -0.30 3.19 11.61
N ALA A 561 0.93 2.68 11.57
CA ALA A 561 1.45 1.70 12.51
C ALA A 561 1.39 2.22 13.96
N TRP A 562 1.88 3.44 14.23
CA TRP A 562 1.77 4.06 15.55
C TRP A 562 0.30 4.15 16.04
N LYS A 563 -0.64 4.54 15.16
CA LYS A 563 -2.08 4.57 15.47
C LYS A 563 -2.70 3.18 15.70
N GLN A 564 -2.09 2.12 15.19
CA GLN A 564 -2.48 0.73 15.46
C GLN A 564 -1.81 0.15 16.72
N SER A 565 -0.91 0.89 17.37
CA SER A 565 -0.16 0.38 18.52
C SER A 565 -1.05 0.13 19.74
N PRO A 566 -0.79 -0.94 20.54
CA PRO A 566 -1.48 -1.16 21.81
C PRO A 566 -1.42 0.05 22.74
N LEU A 567 -0.29 0.78 22.74
CA LEU A 567 -0.11 2.01 23.51
C LEU A 567 -1.08 3.12 23.07
N TYR A 568 -1.15 3.43 21.77
CA TYR A 568 -2.08 4.43 21.24
C TYR A 568 -3.55 4.03 21.48
N LEU A 569 -3.88 2.75 21.26
CA LEU A 569 -5.24 2.25 21.51
C LEU A 569 -5.65 2.36 22.98
N SER A 570 -4.72 2.14 23.92
CA SER A 570 -4.99 2.35 25.36
C SER A 570 -5.28 3.82 25.69
N TYR A 571 -4.55 4.76 25.06
CA TYR A 571 -4.81 6.20 25.18
C TYR A 571 -6.19 6.59 24.63
N VAL A 572 -6.57 6.07 23.46
CA VAL A 572 -7.89 6.33 22.85
C VAL A 572 -9.02 5.74 23.69
N ALA A 573 -8.86 4.53 24.23
CA ALA A 573 -9.83 3.92 25.14
C ALA A 573 -10.05 4.78 26.39
N LEU A 574 -8.96 5.26 27.00
CA LEU A 574 -9.02 6.13 28.18
C LEU A 574 -9.66 7.49 27.87
N ALA A 575 -9.38 8.08 26.70
CA ALA A 575 -10.04 9.30 26.25
C ALA A 575 -11.56 9.10 26.03
N LYS A 576 -11.98 7.97 25.45
CA LYS A 576 -13.40 7.62 25.30
C LYS A 576 -14.09 7.48 26.67
N GLU A 577 -13.45 6.81 27.61
CA GLU A 577 -13.98 6.59 28.97
C GLU A 577 -14.10 7.91 29.76
N ALA A 578 -13.16 8.83 29.60
CA ALA A 578 -13.22 10.17 30.19
C ALA A 578 -14.42 10.98 29.64
N VAL A 579 -14.67 10.92 28.32
CA VAL A 579 -15.85 11.57 27.71
C VAL A 579 -17.16 10.94 28.20
N LEU A 580 -17.25 9.61 28.29
CA LEU A 580 -18.45 8.91 28.75
C LEU A 580 -18.76 9.14 30.24
N SER A 581 -17.72 9.25 31.07
CA SER A 581 -17.85 9.51 32.51
C SER A 581 -18.02 10.99 32.87
N GLY A 582 -17.82 11.90 31.91
CA GLY A 582 -17.81 13.35 32.14
C GLY A 582 -16.63 13.83 33.01
N GLN A 583 -15.60 13.01 33.20
CA GLN A 583 -14.41 13.33 33.98
C GLN A 583 -13.26 13.82 33.10
N SER A 584 -12.26 14.48 33.71
CA SER A 584 -11.02 14.79 32.99
C SER A 584 -10.14 13.54 32.86
N ILE A 585 -9.46 13.39 31.72
CA ILE A 585 -8.55 12.28 31.41
C ILE A 585 -7.53 12.06 32.54
N LYS A 586 -6.99 13.14 33.13
CA LYS A 586 -6.02 13.07 34.24
C LYS A 586 -6.65 12.63 35.57
N ALA A 587 -7.93 12.94 35.83
CA ALA A 587 -8.63 12.47 37.03
C ALA A 587 -8.90 10.97 36.95
N LEU A 588 -9.42 10.50 35.80
CA LEU A 588 -9.72 9.09 35.56
C LEU A 588 -8.44 8.23 35.60
N LEU A 589 -7.34 8.71 35.00
CA LEU A 589 -6.04 8.03 35.08
C LEU A 589 -5.51 7.95 36.52
N ALA A 590 -5.70 9.00 37.33
CA ALA A 590 -5.32 9.00 38.75
C ALA A 590 -6.20 8.09 39.62
N GLU A 591 -7.42 7.76 39.17
CA GLU A 591 -8.26 6.74 39.80
C GLU A 591 -7.81 5.32 39.40
N LYS A 592 -7.67 5.05 38.10
CA LYS A 592 -7.21 3.74 37.62
C LYS A 592 -5.85 3.35 38.16
N ARG A 593 -4.90 4.30 38.24
CA ARG A 593 -3.56 4.03 38.79
C ARG A 593 -3.55 3.63 40.28
N LYS A 594 -4.62 3.90 41.03
CA LYS A 594 -4.80 3.37 42.41
C LYS A 594 -5.20 1.89 42.41
N MET A 595 -5.87 1.43 41.36
CA MET A 595 -6.32 0.04 41.19
C MET A 595 -5.27 -0.81 40.46
N ALA A 596 -4.60 -0.24 39.44
CA ALA A 596 -3.58 -0.89 38.62
C ALA A 596 -2.33 0.02 38.49
N PRO A 597 -1.26 -0.21 39.27
CA PRO A 597 -0.09 0.69 39.29
C PRO A 597 0.78 0.67 38.02
N ASP A 598 0.55 -0.29 37.11
CA ASP A 598 1.30 -0.46 35.86
C ASP A 598 0.68 0.25 34.65
N GLU A 599 -0.49 0.90 34.81
CA GLU A 599 -1.09 1.76 33.78
C GLU A 599 -0.25 3.03 33.48
N LEU A 600 -0.71 3.84 32.52
CA LEU A 600 -0.04 5.06 32.07
C LEU A 600 0.20 6.05 33.23
N GLY A 601 1.33 6.73 33.21
CA GLY A 601 1.61 7.91 34.03
C GLY A 601 1.07 9.20 33.40
N ASN A 602 0.91 10.24 34.20
CA ASN A 602 0.55 11.58 33.70
C ASN A 602 1.57 12.13 32.69
N GLU A 603 2.86 11.89 32.93
CA GLU A 603 3.95 12.28 32.02
C GLU A 603 3.91 11.50 30.70
N GLU A 604 3.52 10.22 30.75
CA GLU A 604 3.39 9.34 29.59
C GLU A 604 2.15 9.71 28.76
N LEU A 605 1.06 10.10 29.42
CA LEU A 605 -0.13 10.67 28.79
C LEU A 605 0.21 11.97 28.04
N ASP A 606 0.86 12.92 28.71
CA ASP A 606 1.25 14.21 28.11
C ASP A 606 2.24 14.00 26.94
N ALA A 607 3.15 13.01 27.06
CA ALA A 607 4.04 12.58 25.98
C ALA A 607 3.30 12.01 24.76
N ILE A 608 2.33 11.10 24.96
CA ILE A 608 1.53 10.52 23.87
C ILE A 608 0.66 11.58 23.20
N MET A 609 0.12 12.54 23.96
CA MET A 609 -0.59 13.69 23.41
C MET A 609 0.33 14.54 22.51
N SER A 610 1.57 14.80 22.92
CA SER A 610 2.58 15.52 22.12
C SER A 610 2.90 14.82 20.80
N ILE A 611 3.13 13.49 20.81
CA ILE A 611 3.32 12.71 19.57
C ILE A 611 2.12 12.90 18.64
N ASN A 612 0.91 12.78 19.17
CA ASN A 612 -0.32 12.87 18.39
C ASN A 612 -0.62 14.29 17.86
N GLU A 613 -0.05 15.34 18.46
CA GLU A 613 -0.12 16.70 17.94
C GLU A 613 0.88 16.91 16.79
N GLN A 614 2.08 16.34 16.89
CA GLN A 614 3.10 16.43 15.83
C GLN A 614 2.74 15.60 14.58
N LEU A 615 2.08 14.45 14.76
CA LEU A 615 1.67 13.55 13.66
C LEU A 615 0.29 13.87 13.06
N ARG A 616 -0.18 15.12 13.17
CA ARG A 616 -1.47 15.59 12.59
C ARG A 616 -1.37 16.11 11.16
N TYR A 617 -0.18 16.19 10.59
CA TYR A 617 0.12 16.78 9.28
C TYR A 617 0.54 15.72 8.26
#